data_AF-A0A7Y6YXZ8-F1
#
_entry.id   AF-A0A7Y6YXZ8-F1
#
_cell.length_a   1.000
_cell.length_b   1.000
_cell.length_c   1.000
_cell.angle_alpha   90.00
_cell.angle_beta   90.00
_cell.angle_gamma   90.00
#
_symmetry.space_group_name_H-M   'P 1'
#
loop_
_entity.id
_entity.type
_entity.pdbx_description
1 polymer ?
#
loop_
_entity_poly.entity_id
_entity_poly.type
_entity_poly.pdbx_seq_one_letter_code
_entity_poly.pdbx_strand_id
1 'polypeptide(L)'
;MTKISEDYKFYAGFLRFVAAKTDKSDVTVTAMMAELSQAAAQLDESSRFNLLASRAQVASRGFAGVAQFLQHRILPEAQAHGDVKALAQLEWAIAASLQIGRAIILHLDDIEPDKQATAFIEIKMPALDRTPGHQENNENPTLH
;
A
#
# COMPACT_ATOMS: atom_id res chain seq x y z
N MET A 1 4.37 5.06 -23.52
CA MET A 1 3.19 4.88 -22.65
C MET A 1 3.67 4.18 -21.39
N THR A 2 3.57 4.86 -20.26
CA THR A 2 4.13 4.45 -18.97
C THR A 2 3.53 3.11 -18.55
N LYS A 3 4.37 2.09 -18.41
CA LYS A 3 4.01 0.71 -18.01
C LYS A 3 3.60 0.64 -16.52
N ILE A 4 3.05 1.72 -15.98
CA ILE A 4 2.71 1.89 -14.56
C ILE A 4 1.22 1.65 -14.44
N SER A 5 0.84 0.40 -14.24
CA SER A 5 -0.50 0.02 -13.75
C SER A 5 -0.52 -1.44 -13.32
N GLU A 6 0.28 -2.35 -13.92
CA GLU A 6 0.27 -3.76 -13.49
C GLU A 6 1.01 -4.01 -12.17
N ASP A 7 2.04 -3.22 -11.91
CA ASP A 7 3.02 -3.55 -10.88
C ASP A 7 2.47 -3.42 -9.46
N TYR A 8 1.48 -2.55 -9.22
CA TYR A 8 0.84 -2.40 -7.90
C TYR A 8 -0.51 -3.09 -7.77
N LYS A 9 -1.03 -3.73 -8.83
CA LYS A 9 -2.32 -4.44 -8.79
C LYS A 9 -2.35 -5.55 -7.76
N PHE A 10 -1.24 -6.28 -7.59
CA PHE A 10 -1.16 -7.33 -6.57
C PHE A 10 -1.32 -6.74 -5.15
N TYR A 11 -0.69 -5.59 -4.91
CA TYR A 11 -0.77 -4.90 -3.63
C TYR A 11 -2.15 -4.30 -3.38
N ALA A 12 -2.73 -3.65 -4.39
CA ALA A 12 -4.12 -3.21 -4.34
C ALA A 12 -5.08 -4.38 -4.06
N GLY A 13 -4.78 -5.57 -4.60
CA GLY A 13 -5.46 -6.82 -4.26
C GLY A 13 -5.41 -7.17 -2.77
N PHE A 14 -4.24 -7.10 -2.14
CA PHE A 14 -4.12 -7.30 -0.68
C PHE A 14 -4.92 -6.27 0.12
N LEU A 15 -4.86 -4.99 -0.25
CA LEU A 15 -5.62 -3.93 0.41
C LEU A 15 -7.12 -4.20 0.37
N ARG A 16 -7.66 -4.55 -0.81
CA ARG A 16 -9.07 -4.93 -0.98
C ARG A 16 -9.43 -6.17 -0.19
N PHE A 17 -8.56 -7.18 -0.21
CA PHE A 17 -8.80 -8.43 0.49
C PHE A 17 -8.93 -8.20 2.00
N VAL A 18 -7.99 -7.47 2.60
CA VAL A 18 -8.06 -7.10 4.02
C VAL A 18 -9.31 -6.26 4.29
N ALA A 19 -9.55 -5.22 3.49
CA ALA A 19 -10.73 -4.38 3.62
C ALA A 19 -12.05 -5.16 3.54
N ALA A 20 -12.12 -6.20 2.70
CA ALA A 20 -13.30 -7.04 2.54
C ALA A 20 -13.46 -8.05 3.68
N LYS A 21 -12.36 -8.62 4.19
CA LYS A 21 -12.38 -9.68 5.20
C LYS A 21 -12.47 -9.19 6.64
N THR A 22 -12.05 -7.96 6.91
CA THR A 22 -12.14 -7.39 8.26
C THR A 22 -13.59 -7.09 8.62
N ASP A 23 -14.01 -7.57 9.79
CA ASP A 23 -15.29 -7.22 10.39
C ASP A 23 -15.35 -5.72 10.70
N LYS A 24 -16.44 -5.07 10.30
CA LYS A 24 -16.64 -3.62 10.34
C LYS A 24 -17.62 -3.22 11.43
N SER A 25 -17.69 -4.01 12.50
CA SER A 25 -18.57 -3.77 13.65
C SER A 25 -18.23 -2.48 14.42
N ASP A 26 -17.01 -1.97 14.27
CA ASP A 26 -16.54 -0.70 14.84
C ASP A 26 -16.43 0.41 13.78
N VAL A 27 -16.84 1.63 14.12
CA VAL A 27 -16.82 2.79 13.21
C VAL A 27 -15.40 3.17 12.78
N THR A 28 -14.43 3.07 13.69
CA THR A 28 -13.02 3.32 13.41
C THR A 28 -12.49 2.26 12.46
N VAL A 29 -12.83 0.99 12.69
CA VAL A 29 -12.44 -0.11 11.79
C VAL A 29 -13.05 0.07 10.40
N THR A 30 -14.32 0.46 10.35
CA THR A 30 -15.01 0.78 9.10
C THR A 30 -14.27 1.88 8.33
N ALA A 31 -13.87 2.96 9.01
CA ALA A 31 -13.12 4.04 8.41
C ALA A 31 -11.74 3.58 7.89
N MET A 32 -11.01 2.76 8.65
CA MET A 32 -9.73 2.19 8.19
C MET A 32 -9.92 1.41 6.88
N MET A 33 -10.91 0.52 6.83
CA MET A 33 -11.14 -0.31 5.64
C MET A 33 -11.61 0.51 4.43
N ALA A 34 -12.33 1.61 4.68
CA ALA A 34 -12.70 2.56 3.62
C ALA A 34 -11.46 3.24 3.02
N GLU A 35 -10.51 3.70 3.85
CA GLU A 35 -9.26 4.29 3.36
C GLU A 35 -8.42 3.27 2.57
N LEU A 36 -8.32 2.02 3.04
CA LEU A 36 -7.63 0.95 2.30
C LEU A 36 -8.28 0.67 0.93
N SER A 37 -9.61 0.67 0.87
CA SER A 37 -10.36 0.44 -0.36
C SER A 37 -10.16 1.58 -1.36
N GLN A 38 -10.15 2.83 -0.88
CA GLN A 38 -9.90 4.00 -1.71
C GLN A 38 -8.46 4.04 -2.23
N ALA A 39 -7.47 3.74 -1.37
CA ALA A 39 -6.08 3.63 -1.80
C ALA A 39 -5.92 2.54 -2.86
N ALA A 40 -6.53 1.37 -2.67
CA ALA A 40 -6.50 0.29 -3.65
C ALA A 40 -7.10 0.69 -5.01
N ALA A 41 -8.20 1.44 -5.02
CA ALA A 41 -8.81 1.92 -6.25
C ALA A 41 -7.89 2.89 -7.01
N GLN A 42 -7.29 3.86 -6.29
CA GLN A 42 -6.34 4.80 -6.90
C GLN A 42 -5.07 4.08 -7.43
N LEU A 43 -4.63 3.03 -6.75
CA LEU A 43 -3.46 2.23 -7.16
C LEU A 43 -3.68 1.33 -8.38
N ASP A 44 -4.93 1.11 -8.81
CA ASP A 44 -5.19 0.44 -10.08
C ASP A 44 -4.82 1.34 -11.28
N GLU A 45 -4.90 2.66 -11.08
CA GLU A 45 -4.75 3.68 -12.12
C GLU A 45 -3.40 4.42 -12.04
N SER A 46 -2.73 4.39 -10.89
CA SER A 46 -1.55 5.19 -10.60
C SER A 46 -0.59 4.49 -9.63
N SER A 47 0.69 4.91 -9.61
CA SER A 47 1.65 4.54 -8.55
C SER A 47 1.60 5.46 -7.33
N ARG A 48 0.53 6.24 -7.21
CA ARG A 48 0.29 7.20 -6.14
C ARG A 48 -1.17 7.17 -5.73
N PHE A 49 -1.42 7.53 -4.49
CA PHE A 49 -2.78 7.77 -4.00
C PHE A 49 -2.80 9.00 -3.11
N ASN A 50 -3.97 9.61 -3.03
CA ASN A 50 -4.24 10.77 -2.19
C ASN A 50 -5.21 10.40 -1.08
N LEU A 51 -5.05 11.04 0.07
CA LEU A 51 -6.01 10.99 1.18
C LEU A 51 -6.17 12.37 1.80
N LEU A 52 -7.30 12.59 2.48
CA LEU A 52 -7.50 13.81 3.26
C LEU A 52 -6.63 13.76 4.52
N ALA A 53 -5.98 14.86 4.90
CA ALA A 53 -5.09 14.90 6.06
C ALA A 53 -5.80 14.51 7.37
N SER A 54 -7.07 14.90 7.54
CA SER A 54 -7.90 14.48 8.67
C SER A 54 -8.12 12.96 8.78
N ARG A 55 -7.87 12.20 7.69
CA ARG A 55 -7.93 10.73 7.66
C ARG A 55 -6.58 10.06 7.88
N ALA A 56 -5.48 10.81 7.95
CA ALA A 56 -4.12 10.30 7.99
C ALA A 56 -3.89 9.27 9.11
N GLN A 57 -4.35 9.56 10.33
CA GLN A 57 -4.19 8.65 11.48
C GLN A 57 -4.94 7.32 11.25
N VAL A 58 -6.16 7.40 10.71
CA VAL A 58 -6.98 6.22 10.41
C VAL A 58 -6.34 5.40 9.28
N ALA A 59 -5.94 6.06 8.19
CA ALA A 59 -5.28 5.40 7.07
C ALA A 59 -3.97 4.72 7.50
N SER A 60 -3.11 5.44 8.25
CA SER A 60 -1.83 4.91 8.74
C SER A 60 -2.03 3.64 9.58
N ARG A 61 -3.00 3.64 10.49
CA ARG A 61 -3.36 2.44 11.27
C ARG A 61 -3.91 1.32 10.42
N GLY A 62 -4.70 1.64 9.38
CA GLY A 62 -5.18 0.67 8.40
C GLY A 62 -4.02 -0.06 7.71
N PHE A 63 -3.02 0.68 7.22
CA PHE A 63 -1.83 0.09 6.59
C PHE A 63 -0.99 -0.73 7.58
N ALA A 64 -0.84 -0.29 8.82
CA ALA A 64 -0.18 -1.09 9.86
C ALA A 64 -0.94 -2.41 10.11
N GLY A 65 -2.28 -2.37 10.12
CA GLY A 65 -3.14 -3.54 10.22
C GLY A 65 -2.96 -4.52 9.05
N VAL A 66 -2.80 -4.01 7.82
CA VAL A 66 -2.48 -4.84 6.64
C VAL A 66 -1.13 -5.54 6.84
N ALA A 67 -0.08 -4.80 7.22
CA ALA A 67 1.24 -5.39 7.46
C ALA A 67 1.16 -6.51 8.50
N GLN A 68 0.49 -6.25 9.63
CA GLN A 68 0.31 -7.22 10.69
C GLN A 68 -0.47 -8.46 10.21
N PHE A 69 -1.55 -8.26 9.45
CA PHE A 69 -2.34 -9.35 8.90
C PHE A 69 -1.50 -10.24 7.96
N LEU A 70 -0.81 -9.62 7.00
CA LEU A 70 0.04 -10.36 6.06
C LEU A 70 1.15 -11.13 6.78
N GLN A 71 1.81 -10.49 7.76
CA GLN A 71 2.91 -11.09 8.51
C GLN A 71 2.46 -12.29 9.37
N HIS A 72 1.29 -12.20 10.02
CA HIS A 72 0.87 -13.23 10.98
C HIS A 72 -0.04 -14.30 10.38
N ARG A 73 -0.72 -14.03 9.25
CA ARG A 73 -1.69 -14.94 8.65
C ARG A 73 -1.24 -15.50 7.32
N ILE A 74 -0.72 -14.66 6.42
CA ILE A 74 -0.50 -15.07 5.02
C ILE A 74 0.94 -15.53 4.79
N LEU A 75 1.93 -14.83 5.36
CA LEU A 75 3.35 -15.16 5.19
C LEU A 75 3.69 -16.59 5.67
N PRO A 76 3.24 -17.06 6.85
CA PRO A 76 3.54 -18.43 7.29
C PRO A 76 2.95 -19.50 6.36
N GLU A 77 1.77 -19.25 5.78
CA GLU A 77 1.14 -20.16 4.81
C GLU A 77 1.97 -20.24 3.52
N ALA A 78 2.38 -19.09 2.97
CA ALA A 78 3.25 -19.04 1.80
C ALA A 78 4.59 -19.74 2.05
N GLN A 79 5.15 -19.62 3.26
CA GLN A 79 6.39 -20.29 3.65
C GLN A 79 6.23 -21.82 3.65
N ALA A 80 5.10 -22.32 4.17
CA ALA A 80 4.82 -23.75 4.17
C ALA A 80 4.68 -24.35 2.77
N HIS A 81 4.21 -23.55 1.79
CA HIS A 81 4.06 -23.97 0.40
C HIS A 81 5.30 -23.77 -0.47
N GLY A 82 6.31 -23.03 -0.01
CA GLY A 82 7.60 -22.88 -0.70
C GLY A 82 7.57 -22.04 -1.97
N ASP A 83 6.54 -21.22 -2.19
CA ASP A 83 6.46 -20.33 -3.36
C ASP A 83 7.31 -19.07 -3.15
N VAL A 84 8.54 -19.11 -3.67
CA VAL A 84 9.53 -18.03 -3.55
C VAL A 84 9.03 -16.70 -4.11
N LYS A 85 8.20 -16.72 -5.17
CA LYS A 85 7.68 -15.49 -5.77
C LYS A 85 6.60 -14.87 -4.87
N ALA A 86 5.68 -15.70 -4.38
CA ALA A 86 4.64 -15.25 -3.45
C ALA A 86 5.26 -14.72 -2.15
N LEU A 87 6.30 -15.38 -1.63
CA LEU A 87 7.03 -14.95 -0.44
C LEU A 87 7.60 -13.54 -0.60
N ALA A 88 8.31 -13.29 -1.68
CA ALA A 88 8.90 -11.98 -1.90
C ALA A 88 7.86 -10.87 -2.19
N GLN A 89 6.73 -11.21 -2.84
CA GLN A 89 5.60 -10.27 -2.97
C GLN A 89 4.98 -9.93 -1.61
N LEU A 90 4.85 -10.91 -0.71
CA LEU A 90 4.32 -10.70 0.64
C LEU A 90 5.29 -9.88 1.50
N GLU A 91 6.58 -10.19 1.47
CA GLU A 91 7.61 -9.45 2.18
C GLU A 91 7.67 -7.98 1.72
N TRP A 92 7.60 -7.75 0.41
CA TRP A 92 7.49 -6.41 -0.14
C TRP A 92 6.20 -5.73 0.32
N ALA A 93 5.04 -6.39 0.25
CA ALA A 93 3.75 -5.81 0.64
C ALA A 93 3.72 -5.41 2.13
N ILE A 94 4.32 -6.22 3.00
CA ILE A 94 4.48 -5.92 4.43
C ILE A 94 5.35 -4.67 4.60
N ALA A 95 6.53 -4.64 3.97
CA ALA A 95 7.45 -3.51 4.05
C ALA A 95 6.81 -2.22 3.51
N ALA A 96 6.13 -2.31 2.37
CA ALA A 96 5.44 -1.19 1.73
C ALA A 96 4.34 -0.63 2.63
N SER A 97 3.53 -1.49 3.25
CA SER A 97 2.46 -1.07 4.16
C SER A 97 3.00 -0.30 5.37
N LEU A 98 4.10 -0.76 5.96
CA LEU A 98 4.75 -0.06 7.08
C LEU A 98 5.35 1.28 6.64
N GLN A 99 6.01 1.32 5.48
CA GLN A 99 6.59 2.56 4.94
C GLN A 99 5.52 3.59 4.60
N ILE A 100 4.43 3.17 3.97
CA ILE A 100 3.28 4.01 3.65
C ILE A 100 2.65 4.56 4.94
N GLY A 101 2.38 3.70 5.92
CA GLY A 101 1.81 4.11 7.19
C GLY A 101 2.65 5.20 7.88
N ARG A 102 3.98 5.04 7.87
CA ARG A 102 4.92 6.06 8.38
C ARG A 102 4.91 7.34 7.53
N ALA A 103 4.96 7.21 6.21
CA ALA A 103 4.98 8.35 5.30
C ALA A 103 3.73 9.22 5.46
N ILE A 104 2.56 8.62 5.66
CA ILE A 104 1.30 9.35 5.93
C ILE A 104 1.43 10.26 7.16
N ILE A 105 1.98 9.75 8.26
CA ILE A 105 2.16 10.53 9.49
C ILE A 105 3.21 11.63 9.29
N LEU A 106 4.31 11.32 8.60
CA LEU A 106 5.33 12.32 8.32
C LEU A 106 4.77 13.51 7.51
N HIS A 107 3.98 13.24 6.47
CA HIS A 107 3.35 14.33 5.69
C HIS A 107 2.26 15.06 6.49
N LEU A 108 1.60 14.40 7.44
CA LEU A 108 0.64 15.04 8.33
C LEU A 108 1.34 16.07 9.25
N ASP A 109 2.53 15.74 9.75
CA ASP A 109 3.31 16.63 10.63
C ASP A 109 3.72 17.94 9.93
N ASP A 110 3.84 17.92 8.61
CA ASP A 110 4.13 19.10 7.77
C ASP A 110 2.88 19.95 7.48
N ILE A 111 1.67 19.51 7.88
CA ILE A 111 0.41 20.21 7.65
C ILE A 111 -0.04 20.95 8.91
N GLU A 112 -0.29 22.25 8.76
CA GLU A 112 -0.82 23.08 9.84
C GLU A 112 -2.17 22.55 10.38
N PRO A 113 -2.39 22.52 11.70
CA PRO A 113 -3.57 21.90 12.31
C PRO A 113 -4.92 22.41 11.77
N ASP A 114 -5.02 23.69 11.44
CA ASP A 114 -6.22 24.33 10.90
C ASP A 114 -6.51 23.95 9.45
N LYS A 115 -5.51 23.43 8.72
CA LYS A 115 -5.63 22.99 7.33
C LYS A 115 -5.91 21.50 7.18
N GLN A 116 -5.84 20.70 8.26
CA GLN A 116 -6.02 19.25 8.18
C GLN A 116 -7.39 18.81 7.64
N ALA A 117 -8.43 19.64 7.78
CA ALA A 117 -9.76 19.35 7.28
C ALA A 117 -9.88 19.43 5.75
N THR A 118 -8.96 20.12 5.06
CA THR A 118 -9.06 20.42 3.61
C THR A 118 -7.81 20.04 2.83
N ALA A 119 -6.66 19.90 3.51
CA ALA A 119 -5.40 19.49 2.88
C ALA A 119 -5.42 18.01 2.49
N PHE A 120 -4.79 17.71 1.36
CA PHE A 120 -4.57 16.34 0.89
C PHE A 120 -3.11 15.96 1.04
N ILE A 121 -2.89 14.69 1.38
CA ILE A 121 -1.57 14.05 1.43
C ILE A 121 -1.48 13.14 0.20
N GLU A 122 -0.50 13.38 -0.66
CA GLU A 122 -0.12 12.47 -1.73
C GLU A 122 0.91 11.47 -1.20
N ILE A 123 0.66 10.18 -1.40
CA ILE A 123 1.60 9.11 -1.10
C ILE A 123 2.06 8.47 -2.40
N LYS A 124 3.37 8.47 -2.61
CA LYS A 124 4.02 7.72 -3.68
C LYS A 124 4.35 6.31 -3.18
N MET A 125 4.04 5.30 -4.00
CA MET A 125 4.37 3.93 -3.68
C MET A 125 5.89 3.71 -3.64
N PRO A 126 6.39 2.86 -2.72
CA PRO A 126 7.78 2.45 -2.72
C PRO A 126 8.10 1.63 -3.98
N ALA A 127 9.39 1.62 -4.33
CA ALA A 127 9.89 0.92 -5.51
C ALA A 127 9.79 -0.61 -5.35
N LEU A 128 9.55 -1.33 -6.45
CA LEU A 128 9.19 -2.76 -6.48
C LEU A 128 10.37 -3.70 -6.72
N ASP A 129 11.58 -3.16 -6.79
CA ASP A 129 12.87 -3.81 -7.12
C ASP A 129 13.21 -5.00 -6.21
N ARG A 130 12.42 -5.23 -5.14
CA ARG A 130 12.52 -6.39 -4.24
C ARG A 130 11.60 -7.56 -4.62
N THR A 131 10.83 -7.48 -5.71
CA THR A 131 9.93 -8.56 -6.15
C THR A 131 10.54 -9.37 -7.32
N PRO A 132 10.76 -10.68 -7.18
CA PRO A 132 11.21 -11.57 -8.24
C PRO A 132 10.24 -11.53 -9.43
N GLY A 133 10.76 -11.17 -10.60
CA GLY A 133 10.00 -11.05 -11.85
C GLY A 133 9.63 -9.62 -12.24
N HIS A 134 9.92 -8.61 -11.40
CA HIS A 134 9.86 -7.22 -11.81
C HIS A 134 11.25 -6.77 -12.26
N GLN A 135 11.65 -7.14 -13.48
CA GLN A 135 12.79 -6.51 -14.14
C GLN A 135 12.32 -5.19 -14.71
N GLU A 136 12.78 -4.06 -14.16
CA GLU A 136 12.80 -2.81 -14.91
C GLU A 136 13.61 -3.07 -16.18
N ASN A 137 12.94 -3.14 -17.32
CA ASN A 137 13.59 -3.24 -18.62
C ASN A 137 14.24 -1.89 -18.91
N ASN A 138 15.41 -1.66 -18.32
CA ASN A 138 16.23 -0.48 -18.59
C ASN A 138 17.00 -0.72 -19.90
N GLU A 139 16.26 -0.82 -21.00
CA GLU A 139 16.82 -0.74 -22.34
C GLU A 139 17.18 0.72 -22.60
N ASN A 140 18.34 1.16 -22.12
CA ASN A 140 19.05 2.26 -22.76
C ASN A 140 19.56 1.71 -24.09
N PRO A 141 19.09 2.19 -25.26
CA PRO A 141 19.75 1.87 -26.50
C PRO A 141 21.06 2.67 -26.52
N THR A 142 22.17 1.96 -26.33
CA THR A 142 23.49 2.44 -26.74
C THR A 142 23.41 2.68 -28.25
N LEU A 143 23.37 3.96 -28.64
CA LEU A 143 23.50 4.39 -30.03
C LEU A 143 24.89 3.95 -30.52
N HIS A 144 24.91 3.09 -31.54
CA HIS A 144 26.02 2.91 -32.46
C HIS A 144 26.05 4.05 -33.48
#